data_AF-A0A1F3YIH6-F1
#
_entry.id   AF-A0A1F3YIH6-F1
#
_cell.length_a   1.000
_cell.length_b   1.000
_cell.length_c   1.000
_cell.angle_alpha   90.00
_cell.angle_beta   90.00
_cell.angle_gamma   90.00
#
_symmetry.space_group_name_H-M   'P 1'
#
loop_
_entity.id
_entity.type
_entity.pdbx_description
1 polymer ?
#
loop_
_entity_poly.entity_id
_entity_poly.type
_entity_poly.pdbx_seq_one_letter_code
_entity_poly.pdbx_strand_id
1 'polypeptide(L)'
;MAAPLSIAHTHVHSLRLASGAEALVARVRAADGTAGFGFTLNLEAGVARDMAAWDALGRSKGVALNALLGGSCRRKIKCVKDELPAIPPDWTALRKDILDGRRELLRIDPFAWGSLEMVQTIAAVAAASDLGIALLAPNAHPWEIQYCAALAATLKSDDSTIIVRSVPSVSSISVSERPGIGIDWPLEPSFSSIRWQS
;
A
#
# COMPACT_ATOMS: atom_id res chain seq x y z
N MET A 1 7.56 -9.60 8.18
CA MET A 1 8.17 -9.94 6.90
C MET A 1 8.51 -8.63 6.23
N ALA A 2 9.71 -8.16 6.55
CA ALA A 2 10.36 -7.16 5.73
C ALA A 2 10.63 -7.77 4.34
N ALA A 3 10.78 -6.91 3.33
CA ALA A 3 11.21 -7.36 2.01
C ALA A 3 12.55 -8.14 2.16
N PRO A 4 12.66 -9.38 1.61
CA PRO A 4 13.89 -10.17 1.67
C PRO A 4 14.96 -9.61 0.73
N LEU A 5 15.49 -8.44 1.07
CA LEU A 5 16.44 -7.66 0.29
C LEU A 5 17.48 -7.05 1.24
N SER A 6 18.76 -7.12 0.86
CA SER A 6 19.81 -6.39 1.58
C SER A 6 19.77 -4.92 1.17
N ILE A 7 19.54 -4.04 2.14
CA ILE A 7 19.48 -2.59 1.94
C ILE A 7 20.86 -2.01 2.21
N ALA A 8 21.44 -1.36 1.20
CA ALA A 8 22.71 -0.64 1.33
C ALA A 8 22.49 0.76 1.90
N HIS A 9 21.49 1.49 1.39
CA HIS A 9 21.21 2.87 1.80
C HIS A 9 19.71 3.14 1.83
N THR A 10 19.29 3.98 2.77
CA THR A 10 17.92 4.50 2.84
C THR A 10 17.96 6.02 2.95
N HIS A 11 17.12 6.68 2.19
CA HIS A 11 16.90 8.12 2.25
C HIS A 11 15.42 8.38 2.51
N VAL A 12 15.09 9.23 3.48
CA VAL A 12 13.72 9.68 3.72
C VAL A 12 13.71 11.19 3.74
N HIS A 13 12.78 11.80 3.02
CA HIS A 13 12.52 13.23 3.06
C HIS A 13 11.06 13.52 3.32
N SER A 14 10.81 14.70 3.89
CA SER A 14 9.50 15.30 3.87
C SER A 14 9.32 16.15 2.61
N LEU A 15 8.15 16.08 2.01
CA LEU A 15 7.67 17.11 1.09
C LEU A 15 6.28 17.59 1.50
N ARG A 16 6.00 18.85 1.17
CA ARG A 16 4.65 19.40 1.26
C ARG A 16 3.95 19.24 -0.09
N LEU A 17 2.82 18.55 -0.08
CA LEU A 17 1.97 18.33 -1.24
C LEU A 17 1.21 19.61 -1.61
N ALA A 18 0.69 19.66 -2.84
CA ALA A 18 -0.17 20.77 -3.29
C ALA A 18 -1.42 20.96 -2.41
N SER A 19 -1.90 19.89 -1.76
CA SER A 19 -3.01 19.91 -0.80
C SER A 19 -2.64 20.56 0.55
N GLY A 20 -1.37 20.87 0.79
CA GLY A 20 -0.85 21.35 2.08
C GLY A 20 -0.51 20.22 3.06
N ALA A 21 -0.88 18.98 2.76
CA ALA A 21 -0.48 17.82 3.53
C ALA A 21 1.04 17.59 3.46
N GLU A 22 1.59 16.98 4.51
CA GLU A 22 3.00 16.58 4.55
C GLU A 22 3.08 15.09 4.19
N ALA A 23 4.00 14.75 3.27
CA ALA A 23 4.28 13.38 2.89
C ALA A 23 5.73 13.05 3.22
N LEU A 24 5.95 11.92 3.89
CA LEU A 24 7.28 11.33 4.01
C LEU A 24 7.49 10.38 2.85
N VAL A 25 8.53 10.62 2.06
CA VAL A 25 8.88 9.76 0.92
C VAL A 25 10.23 9.13 1.16
N ALA A 26 10.24 7.81 1.04
CA ALA A 26 11.41 6.98 1.21
C ALA A 26 11.94 6.50 -0.14
N ARG A 27 13.26 6.50 -0.25
CA ARG A 27 14.01 5.84 -1.30
C ARG A 27 14.95 4.83 -0.66
N VAL A 28 14.92 3.60 -1.14
CA VAL A 28 15.82 2.53 -0.70
C VAL A 28 16.74 2.17 -1.85
N ARG A 29 18.02 1.94 -1.56
CA ARG A 29 18.98 1.33 -2.50
C ARG A 29 19.37 -0.04 -1.97
N ALA A 30 19.07 -1.07 -2.75
CA ALA A 30 19.50 -2.43 -2.50
C ALA A 30 21.01 -2.59 -2.72
N ALA A 31 21.59 -3.66 -2.16
CA ALA A 31 22.98 -4.02 -2.37
C ALA A 31 23.32 -4.31 -3.85
N ASP A 32 22.34 -4.80 -4.63
CA ASP A 32 22.47 -4.99 -6.08
C ASP A 32 22.38 -3.68 -6.89
N GLY A 33 22.22 -2.54 -6.21
CA GLY A 33 22.12 -1.21 -6.80
C GLY A 33 20.69 -0.79 -7.17
N THR A 34 19.72 -1.69 -7.11
CA THR A 34 18.32 -1.40 -7.41
C THR A 34 17.74 -0.37 -6.46
N ALA A 35 17.06 0.63 -7.00
CA ALA A 35 16.34 1.62 -6.20
C ALA A 35 14.86 1.26 -6.11
N GLY A 36 14.26 1.45 -4.93
CA GLY A 36 12.81 1.40 -4.73
C GLY A 36 12.30 2.62 -4.00
N PHE A 37 11.00 2.84 -4.08
CA PHE A 37 10.33 4.05 -3.65
C PHE A 37 9.06 3.76 -2.86
N GLY A 38 8.79 4.57 -1.85
CA GLY A 38 7.62 4.43 -0.99
C GLY A 38 7.26 5.76 -0.36
N PHE A 39 6.03 5.89 0.12
CA PHE A 39 5.53 7.13 0.70
C PHE A 39 4.62 6.84 1.89
N THR A 40 4.34 7.87 2.67
CA THR A 40 3.27 7.86 3.66
C THR A 40 2.83 9.31 3.90
N LEU A 41 1.53 9.51 4.13
CA LEU A 41 0.99 10.80 4.57
C LEU A 41 0.89 10.88 6.10
N ASN A 42 1.34 9.83 6.79
CA ASN A 42 1.50 9.80 8.24
C ASN A 42 2.91 10.29 8.60
N LEU A 43 3.11 10.73 9.85
CA LEU A 43 4.42 11.20 10.33
C LEU A 43 5.40 10.05 10.67
N GLU A 44 5.11 8.82 10.24
CA GLU A 44 5.84 7.61 10.63
C GLU A 44 6.54 7.00 9.40
N ALA A 45 7.86 7.21 9.30
CA ALA A 45 8.66 6.83 8.13
C ALA A 45 8.81 5.30 7.94
N GLY A 46 8.41 4.47 8.92
CA GLY A 46 8.47 3.01 8.82
C GLY A 46 7.70 2.47 7.61
N VAL A 47 6.47 2.95 7.43
CA VAL A 47 5.60 2.56 6.31
C VAL A 47 6.24 2.87 4.95
N ALA A 48 6.71 4.10 4.75
CA ALA A 48 7.34 4.49 3.49
C ALA A 48 8.60 3.65 3.20
N ARG A 49 9.41 3.34 4.22
CA ARG A 49 10.60 2.50 4.07
C ARG A 49 10.26 1.06 3.69
N ASP A 50 9.25 0.46 4.33
CA ASP A 50 8.79 -0.88 3.99
C ASP A 50 8.28 -0.93 2.55
N MET A 51 7.44 0.04 2.16
CA MET A 51 6.98 0.19 0.78
C MET A 51 8.15 0.29 -0.21
N ALA A 52 9.15 1.13 0.08
CA ALA A 52 10.33 1.30 -0.77
C ALA A 52 11.16 0.03 -0.89
N ALA A 53 11.28 -0.76 0.18
CA ALA A 53 12.00 -2.02 0.16
C ALA A 53 11.30 -3.08 -0.72
N TRP A 54 9.97 -3.17 -0.63
CA TRP A 54 9.17 -4.05 -1.49
C TRP A 54 9.17 -3.62 -2.96
N ASP A 55 9.14 -2.32 -3.24
CA ASP A 55 9.29 -1.79 -4.60
C ASP A 55 10.67 -2.12 -5.17
N ALA A 56 11.74 -1.95 -4.38
CA ALA A 56 13.11 -2.30 -4.78
C ALA A 56 13.22 -3.79 -5.11
N LEU A 57 12.62 -4.67 -4.30
CA LEU A 57 12.60 -6.10 -4.55
C LEU A 57 11.85 -6.45 -5.85
N GLY A 58 10.71 -5.82 -6.10
CA GLY A 58 9.95 -6.02 -7.34
C GLY A 58 10.74 -5.59 -8.58
N ARG A 59 11.40 -4.43 -8.50
CA ARG A 59 12.27 -3.94 -9.57
C ARG A 59 13.47 -4.85 -9.81
N SER A 60 14.13 -5.31 -8.76
CA SER A 60 15.29 -6.22 -8.85
C SER A 60 14.92 -7.54 -9.54
N LYS A 61 13.72 -8.05 -9.26
CA LYS A 61 13.19 -9.28 -9.87
C LYS A 61 12.44 -9.07 -11.19
N GLY A 62 12.18 -7.84 -11.59
CA GLY A 62 11.36 -7.52 -12.77
C GLY A 62 9.90 -7.96 -12.67
N VAL A 63 9.33 -8.03 -11.46
CA VAL A 63 7.96 -8.50 -11.23
C VAL A 63 7.16 -7.52 -10.36
N ALA A 64 5.86 -7.38 -10.63
CA ALA A 64 4.98 -6.55 -9.82
C ALA A 64 4.73 -7.13 -8.41
N LEU A 65 4.23 -6.27 -7.52
CA LEU A 65 4.01 -6.60 -6.10
C LEU A 65 3.08 -7.80 -5.89
N ASN A 66 2.02 -7.92 -6.69
CA ASN A 66 1.11 -9.06 -6.65
C ASN A 66 1.81 -10.39 -6.97
N ALA A 67 2.76 -10.38 -7.92
CA ALA A 67 3.54 -11.56 -8.27
C ALA A 67 4.54 -11.92 -7.17
N LEU A 68 5.11 -10.94 -6.46
CA LEU A 68 5.99 -11.19 -5.30
C LEU A 68 5.25 -11.87 -4.15
N LEU A 69 4.01 -11.49 -3.91
CA LEU A 69 3.21 -11.95 -2.75
C LEU A 69 2.30 -13.14 -3.07
N GLY A 70 2.32 -13.66 -4.30
CA GLY A 70 1.49 -14.79 -4.70
C GLY A 70 -0.01 -14.50 -4.71
N GLY A 71 -0.39 -13.27 -5.07
CA GLY A 71 -1.78 -12.82 -5.11
C GLY A 71 -2.53 -13.15 -6.41
N SER A 72 -3.83 -12.84 -6.42
CA SER A 72 -4.78 -13.25 -7.48
C SER A 72 -4.63 -12.54 -8.84
N CYS A 73 -3.59 -11.73 -9.04
CA CYS A 73 -3.33 -10.99 -10.28
C CYS A 73 -4.55 -10.21 -10.81
N ARG A 74 -5.12 -9.33 -9.98
CA ARG A 74 -6.21 -8.43 -10.41
C ARG A 74 -5.65 -7.23 -11.18
N ARG A 75 -6.23 -6.98 -12.36
CA ARG A 75 -5.87 -5.84 -13.23
C ARG A 75 -6.73 -4.60 -13.01
N LYS A 76 -7.89 -4.77 -12.38
CA LYS A 76 -8.80 -3.68 -12.02
C LYS A 76 -9.34 -3.89 -10.62
N ILE A 77 -9.33 -2.83 -9.82
CA ILE A 77 -9.88 -2.81 -8.46
C ILE A 77 -10.99 -1.78 -8.40
N LYS A 78 -12.14 -2.16 -7.84
CA LYS A 78 -13.28 -1.25 -7.66
C LYS A 78 -12.89 -0.15 -6.67
N CYS A 79 -13.28 1.09 -6.96
CA CYS A 79 -13.11 2.23 -6.07
C CYS A 79 -14.49 2.80 -5.74
N VAL A 80 -14.81 2.90 -4.45
CA VAL A 80 -16.12 3.36 -3.97
C VAL A 80 -15.98 4.41 -2.90
N LYS A 81 -16.99 5.26 -2.79
CA LYS A 81 -17.16 6.15 -1.64
C LYS A 81 -17.74 5.34 -0.48
N ASP A 82 -17.11 5.41 0.69
CA ASP A 82 -17.66 4.95 1.97
C ASP A 82 -17.10 5.87 3.07
N GLU A 83 -17.99 6.31 3.97
CA GLU A 83 -17.69 7.24 5.06
C GLU A 83 -17.49 6.52 6.40
N LEU A 84 -17.76 5.21 6.46
CA LEU A 84 -17.56 4.41 7.65
C LEU A 84 -16.07 4.35 8.02
N PRO A 85 -15.73 4.41 9.31
CA PRO A 85 -14.34 4.39 9.75
C PRO A 85 -13.67 3.05 9.44
N ALA A 86 -12.37 3.10 9.19
CA ALA A 86 -11.53 1.90 9.18
C ALA A 86 -11.44 1.30 10.59
N ILE A 87 -11.18 0.01 10.64
CA ILE A 87 -10.92 -0.72 11.88
C ILE A 87 -9.59 -0.20 12.46
N PRO A 88 -9.57 0.22 13.74
CA PRO A 88 -8.34 0.65 14.41
C PRO A 88 -7.26 -0.46 14.38
N PRO A 89 -5.95 -0.10 14.34
CA PRO A 89 -4.85 -1.05 14.29
C PRO A 89 -4.62 -1.77 15.62
N ASP A 90 -5.60 -2.59 16.03
CA ASP A 90 -5.54 -3.48 17.18
C ASP A 90 -5.82 -4.91 16.71
N TRP A 91 -4.74 -5.68 16.54
CA TRP A 91 -4.83 -7.06 16.10
C TRP A 91 -5.61 -7.96 17.07
N THR A 92 -5.49 -7.71 18.37
CA THR A 92 -6.13 -8.55 19.40
C THR A 92 -7.64 -8.35 19.37
N ALA A 93 -8.09 -7.10 19.31
CA ALA A 93 -9.49 -6.76 19.19
C ALA A 93 -10.08 -7.24 17.86
N LEU A 94 -9.39 -7.00 16.74
CA LEU A 94 -9.85 -7.44 15.41
C LEU A 94 -10.01 -8.96 15.36
N ARG A 95 -9.01 -9.71 15.83
CA ARG A 95 -9.07 -11.18 15.83
C ARG A 95 -10.24 -11.70 16.66
N LYS A 96 -10.52 -11.08 17.81
CA LYS A 96 -11.69 -11.42 18.63
C LYS A 96 -13.00 -11.16 17.88
N ASP A 97 -13.15 -10.00 17.25
CA ASP A 97 -14.37 -9.66 16.50
C ASP A 97 -14.63 -10.61 15.31
N ILE A 98 -13.56 -11.07 14.64
CA ILE A 98 -13.64 -12.07 13.57
C ILE A 98 -14.13 -13.41 14.13
N LEU A 99 -13.55 -13.88 15.23
CA LEU A 99 -13.95 -15.14 15.89
C LEU A 99 -15.38 -15.10 16.42
N ASP A 100 -15.81 -13.93 16.91
CA ASP A 100 -17.17 -13.69 17.40
C ASP A 100 -18.19 -13.50 16.26
N GLY A 101 -17.77 -13.54 14.98
CA GLY A 101 -18.65 -13.39 13.81
C GLY A 101 -19.30 -12.00 13.68
N ARG A 102 -18.67 -10.95 14.23
CA ARG A 102 -19.26 -9.60 14.29
C ARG A 102 -18.97 -8.74 13.06
N ARG A 103 -18.36 -9.31 12.03
CA ARG A 103 -17.84 -8.59 10.87
C ARG A 103 -18.24 -9.36 9.62
N GLU A 104 -18.78 -8.65 8.64
CA GLU A 104 -18.96 -9.17 7.27
C GLU A 104 -17.90 -8.61 6.31
N LEU A 105 -17.34 -7.44 6.64
CA LEU A 105 -16.35 -6.72 5.84
C LEU A 105 -15.26 -6.13 6.74
N LEU A 106 -14.00 -6.42 6.43
CA LEU A 106 -12.85 -5.82 7.09
C LEU A 106 -12.42 -4.53 6.39
N ARG A 107 -12.68 -3.38 7.01
CA ARG A 107 -12.24 -2.06 6.53
C ARG A 107 -10.87 -1.74 7.10
N ILE A 108 -9.83 -1.82 6.29
CA ILE A 108 -8.44 -1.70 6.74
C ILE A 108 -7.82 -0.44 6.14
N ASP A 109 -7.23 0.39 6.99
CA ASP A 109 -6.34 1.47 6.56
C ASP A 109 -4.90 0.93 6.52
N PRO A 110 -4.34 0.63 5.34
CA PRO A 110 -3.01 0.06 5.25
C PRO A 110 -1.91 1.00 5.77
N PHE A 111 -2.16 2.31 5.82
CA PHE A 111 -1.20 3.31 6.32
C PHE A 111 -1.20 3.38 7.85
N ALA A 112 -2.35 3.08 8.49
CA ALA A 112 -2.46 3.01 9.94
C ALA A 112 -2.03 1.65 10.52
N TRP A 113 -2.33 0.55 9.80
CA TRP A 113 -1.90 -0.80 10.18
C TRP A 113 -0.41 -1.05 9.90
N GLY A 114 0.23 -0.15 9.16
CA GLY A 114 1.68 -0.06 9.04
C GLY A 114 2.24 -0.95 7.94
N SER A 115 2.78 -2.11 8.32
CA SER A 115 3.58 -2.96 7.42
C SER A 115 2.73 -3.72 6.41
N LEU A 116 3.31 -3.99 5.24
CA LEU A 116 2.68 -4.83 4.22
C LEU A 116 2.34 -6.22 4.77
N GLU A 117 3.21 -6.78 5.60
CA GLU A 117 2.98 -8.06 6.29
C GLU A 117 1.69 -8.05 7.10
N MET A 118 1.46 -6.99 7.89
CA MET A 118 0.28 -6.94 8.75
C MET A 118 -1.00 -6.97 7.90
N VAL A 119 -1.01 -6.23 6.78
CA VAL A 119 -2.13 -6.27 5.84
C VAL A 119 -2.30 -7.64 5.20
N GLN A 120 -1.21 -8.32 4.79
CA GLN A 120 -1.30 -9.70 4.28
C GLN A 120 -1.82 -10.68 5.35
N THR A 121 -1.41 -10.50 6.60
CA THR A 121 -1.85 -11.35 7.72
C THR A 121 -3.36 -11.20 7.95
N ILE A 122 -3.85 -9.96 7.99
CA ILE A 122 -5.29 -9.68 8.09
C ILE A 122 -6.04 -10.27 6.91
N ALA A 123 -5.54 -10.08 5.69
CA ALA A 123 -6.17 -10.59 4.48
C ALA A 123 -6.22 -12.12 4.42
N ALA A 124 -5.18 -12.80 4.92
CA ALA A 124 -5.16 -14.26 5.02
C ALA A 124 -6.22 -14.77 6.01
N VAL A 125 -6.38 -14.10 7.15
CA VAL A 125 -7.45 -14.43 8.12
C VAL A 125 -8.82 -14.13 7.55
N ALA A 126 -9.00 -12.99 6.87
CA ALA A 126 -10.25 -12.64 6.20
C ALA A 126 -10.66 -13.73 5.20
N ALA A 127 -9.73 -14.17 4.34
CA ALA A 127 -9.97 -15.23 3.37
C ALA A 127 -10.31 -16.58 4.02
N ALA A 128 -9.66 -16.93 5.14
CA ALA A 128 -9.96 -18.15 5.88
C ALA A 128 -11.33 -18.12 6.57
N SER A 129 -11.90 -16.94 6.79
CA SER A 129 -13.20 -16.71 7.42
C SER A 129 -14.28 -16.25 6.43
N ASP A 130 -14.02 -16.33 5.12
CA ASP A 130 -14.92 -15.87 4.04
C ASP A 130 -15.41 -14.42 4.21
N LEU A 131 -14.52 -13.55 4.70
CA LEU A 131 -14.77 -12.13 4.90
C LEU A 131 -14.25 -11.31 3.72
N GLY A 132 -15.05 -10.33 3.30
CA GLY A 132 -14.59 -9.30 2.38
C GLY A 132 -13.52 -8.42 3.02
N ILE A 133 -12.68 -7.80 2.18
CA ILE A 133 -11.70 -6.79 2.62
C ILE A 133 -11.81 -5.52 1.79
N ALA A 134 -11.82 -4.38 2.46
CA ALA A 134 -11.80 -3.08 1.81
C ALA A 134 -10.64 -2.23 2.34
N LEU A 135 -9.84 -1.70 1.42
CA LEU A 135 -8.66 -0.89 1.74
C LEU A 135 -9.02 0.60 1.67
N LEU A 136 -8.87 1.31 2.79
CA LEU A 136 -9.13 2.74 2.88
C LEU A 136 -7.91 3.54 2.37
N ALA A 137 -8.14 4.43 1.40
CA ALA A 137 -7.23 5.53 1.08
C ALA A 137 -7.70 6.78 1.84
N PRO A 138 -7.11 7.09 3.02
CA PRO A 138 -7.74 7.98 4.00
C PRO A 138 -7.84 9.43 3.53
N ASN A 139 -6.88 9.92 2.74
CA ASN A 139 -6.86 11.27 2.21
C ASN A 139 -7.38 11.33 0.76
N ALA A 140 -7.77 10.18 0.19
CA ALA A 140 -8.12 10.03 -1.21
C ALA A 140 -7.04 10.60 -2.17
N HIS A 141 -5.77 10.61 -1.72
CA HIS A 141 -4.67 11.08 -2.54
C HIS A 141 -4.38 10.06 -3.66
N PRO A 142 -4.03 10.48 -4.89
CA PRO A 142 -3.78 9.54 -5.99
C PRO A 142 -2.75 8.45 -5.66
N TRP A 143 -1.69 8.80 -4.92
CA TRP A 143 -0.70 7.82 -4.45
C TRP A 143 -1.29 6.77 -3.51
N GLU A 144 -2.14 7.18 -2.57
CA GLU A 144 -2.79 6.25 -1.63
C GLU A 144 -3.71 5.29 -2.38
N ILE A 145 -4.51 5.84 -3.31
CA ILE A 145 -5.44 5.06 -4.14
C ILE A 145 -4.67 4.02 -4.98
N GLN A 146 -3.57 4.43 -5.62
CA GLN A 146 -2.73 3.54 -6.42
C GLN A 146 -2.03 2.47 -5.58
N TYR A 147 -1.54 2.83 -4.40
CA TYR A 147 -0.95 1.86 -3.47
C TYR A 147 -1.99 0.86 -2.96
N CYS A 148 -3.18 1.33 -2.54
CA CYS A 148 -4.30 0.48 -2.17
C CYS A 148 -4.71 -0.45 -3.32
N ALA A 149 -4.69 0.02 -4.58
CA ALA A 149 -4.97 -0.84 -5.73
C ALA A 149 -3.91 -1.93 -5.93
N ALA A 150 -2.62 -1.58 -5.84
CA ALA A 150 -1.53 -2.54 -5.93
C ALA A 150 -1.60 -3.60 -4.82
N LEU A 151 -1.94 -3.17 -3.60
CA LEU A 151 -2.12 -4.04 -2.44
C LEU A 151 -3.34 -4.93 -2.57
N ALA A 152 -4.50 -4.38 -2.96
CA ALA A 152 -5.72 -5.12 -3.21
C ALA A 152 -5.50 -6.23 -4.25
N ALA A 153 -4.71 -5.97 -5.30
CA ALA A 153 -4.37 -6.96 -6.32
C ALA A 153 -3.54 -8.14 -5.81
N THR A 154 -2.94 -8.03 -4.61
CA THR A 154 -2.21 -9.14 -3.99
C THR A 154 -3.11 -10.01 -3.09
N LEU A 155 -4.29 -9.53 -2.71
CA LEU A 155 -5.13 -10.21 -1.71
C LEU A 155 -5.89 -11.37 -2.35
N LYS A 156 -6.07 -12.47 -1.61
CA LYS A 156 -6.74 -13.66 -2.13
C LYS A 156 -8.27 -13.51 -2.27
N SER A 157 -8.91 -12.69 -1.43
CA SER A 157 -10.37 -12.44 -1.48
C SER A 157 -10.78 -11.73 -2.78
N ASP A 158 -11.73 -12.30 -3.52
CA ASP A 158 -12.20 -11.79 -4.81
C ASP A 158 -12.95 -10.46 -4.74
N ASP A 159 -13.40 -10.08 -3.54
CA ASP A 159 -14.20 -8.86 -3.30
C ASP A 159 -13.37 -7.65 -2.82
N SER A 160 -12.04 -7.69 -2.98
CA SER A 160 -11.17 -6.59 -2.56
C SER A 160 -11.56 -5.27 -3.22
N THR A 161 -11.91 -4.26 -2.43
CA THR A 161 -12.36 -2.94 -2.90
C THR A 161 -11.52 -1.83 -2.27
N ILE A 162 -11.34 -0.71 -2.98
CA ILE A 162 -10.76 0.51 -2.43
C ILE A 162 -11.89 1.42 -1.96
N ILE A 163 -11.77 1.91 -0.73
CA ILE A 163 -12.66 2.92 -0.16
C ILE A 163 -11.94 4.26 -0.15
N VAL A 164 -12.65 5.30 -0.57
CA VAL A 164 -12.27 6.71 -0.44
C VAL A 164 -13.37 7.49 0.27
N ARG A 165 -13.00 8.60 0.93
CA ARG A 165 -13.96 9.46 1.66
C ARG A 165 -14.69 10.46 0.76
N SER A 166 -14.19 10.67 -0.46
CA SER A 166 -14.79 11.51 -1.49
C SER A 166 -15.32 10.66 -2.64
N VAL A 167 -16.16 11.24 -3.50
CA VAL A 167 -16.58 10.55 -4.72
C VAL A 167 -15.36 10.37 -5.62
N PRO A 168 -14.98 9.13 -5.98
CA PRO A 168 -13.82 8.91 -6.83
C PRO A 168 -14.11 9.40 -8.25
N SER A 169 -13.11 9.98 -8.90
CA SER A 169 -13.20 10.42 -10.30
C SER A 169 -13.36 9.24 -11.28
N VAL A 170 -12.99 8.03 -10.86
CA VAL A 170 -13.13 6.79 -11.61
C VAL A 170 -13.68 5.67 -10.71
N SER A 171 -14.54 4.82 -11.26
CA SER A 171 -15.15 3.70 -10.51
C SER A 171 -14.22 2.48 -10.34
N SER A 172 -13.09 2.46 -11.06
CA SER A 172 -12.08 1.40 -10.94
C SER A 172 -10.67 1.91 -11.24
N ILE A 173 -9.69 1.37 -10.53
CA ILE A 173 -8.27 1.66 -10.70
C ILE A 173 -7.60 0.51 -11.44
N SER A 174 -6.83 0.82 -12.48
CA SER A 174 -6.03 -0.18 -13.20
C SER A 174 -4.72 -0.43 -12.47
N VAL A 175 -4.32 -1.70 -12.35
CA VAL A 175 -3.09 -2.11 -11.67
C VAL A 175 -2.04 -2.47 -12.71
N SER A 176 -0.87 -1.85 -12.61
CA SER A 176 0.27 -2.11 -13.48
C SER A 176 0.93 -3.45 -13.14
N GLU A 177 1.29 -4.23 -14.17
CA GLU A 177 2.10 -5.45 -14.03
C GLU A 177 3.62 -5.15 -13.98
N ARG A 178 4.00 -3.88 -14.14
CA ARG A 178 5.39 -3.43 -14.03
C ARG A 178 5.67 -2.88 -12.62
N PRO A 179 6.76 -3.31 -11.97
CA PRO A 179 7.15 -2.80 -10.65
C PRO A 179 7.42 -1.30 -10.70
N GLY A 180 6.93 -0.58 -9.69
CA GLY A 180 7.24 0.83 -9.50
C GLY A 180 6.73 1.80 -10.58
N ILE A 181 5.80 1.35 -11.42
CA ILE A 181 5.06 2.17 -12.40
C ILE A 181 3.62 2.44 -11.93
N GLY A 182 3.16 1.73 -10.89
CA GLY A 182 1.80 1.90 -10.36
C GLY A 182 1.57 3.23 -9.65
N ILE A 183 2.63 3.87 -9.14
CA ILE A 183 2.55 5.17 -8.46
C ILE A 183 3.01 6.27 -9.42
N ASP A 184 2.14 7.25 -9.68
CA ASP A 184 2.41 8.41 -10.52
C ASP A 184 3.26 9.43 -9.75
N TRP A 185 4.56 9.12 -9.60
CA TRP A 185 5.55 9.97 -8.95
C TRP A 185 5.69 11.38 -9.56
N PRO A 186 5.49 11.59 -10.89
CA PRO A 186 5.43 12.92 -11.48
C PRO A 186 4.39 13.88 -10.88
N LEU A 187 3.38 13.39 -10.16
CA LEU A 187 2.43 14.27 -9.45
C LEU A 187 3.12 15.18 -8.43
N GLU A 188 4.28 14.79 -7.90
CA GLU A 188 5.08 15.62 -7.00
C GLU A 188 6.55 15.59 -7.43
N PRO A 189 6.93 16.44 -8.41
CA PRO A 189 8.15 16.29 -9.22
C PRO A 189 9.46 16.41 -8.43
N SER A 190 9.44 17.06 -7.26
CA SER A 190 10.60 17.30 -6.39
C SER A 190 11.33 16.00 -6.00
N PHE A 191 10.62 14.89 -5.94
CA PHE A 191 11.20 13.61 -5.56
C PHE A 191 11.92 12.88 -6.71
N SER A 192 11.35 12.93 -7.92
CA SER A 192 11.87 12.22 -9.10
C SER A 192 13.29 12.66 -9.52
N SER A 193 13.70 13.86 -9.11
CA SER A 193 15.01 14.46 -9.41
C SER A 193 16.12 14.13 -8.41
N ILE A 194 15.82 13.49 -7.27
CA ILE A 194 16.84 13.22 -6.25
C ILE A 194 17.78 12.13 -6.75
N ARG A 195 19.07 12.44 -6.88
CA ARG A 195 20.13 11.45 -7.16
C ARG A 195 20.70 10.90 -5.85
N TRP A 196 21.12 9.63 -5.85
CA TRP A 196 21.97 9.12 -4.78
C TRP A 196 23.29 9.89 -4.84
N GLN A 197 23.62 10.66 -3.80
CA GLN A 197 24.97 11.19 -3.66
C GLN A 197 25.89 9.99 -3.38
N SER A 198 26.89 9.82 -4.23
CA SER A 198 27.90 8.75 -4.17
C SER A 198 28.88 8.96 -3.03
#